data_AF-A0A0C9YRZ3-F1
#
_entry.id   AF-A0A0C9YRZ3-F1
#
_cell.length_a   1.000
_cell.length_b   1.000
_cell.length_c   1.000
_cell.angle_alpha   90.00
_cell.angle_beta   90.00
_cell.angle_gamma   90.00
#
_symmetry.space_group_name_H-M   'P 1'
#
loop_
_entity.id
_entity.type
_entity.pdbx_description
1 polymer ?
#
loop_
_entity_poly.entity_id
_entity_poly.type
_entity_poly.pdbx_seq_one_letter_code
_entity_poly.pdbx_strand_id
1 'polypeptide(L)'
;MMPKNVPLVLHEDVIFRPNDVDKDEFELPGDVEPFLAGQPSQNDLAADGIGLWRVPDPYSCCSRWTRCTQDIPLVKNWYLEHCPPDQTVKVHVSYQKLLKCFMLNELKSRLEKDMTRKNLFHQLQAMKFIQTMRLDWVEAGLQVCQQGYNVLNLLIHRKNLNLDYNMNLKPAKMLTTKEHKKSHFRNAFHLCHKILRLTKLVVDAHVQYWLRNVDAFQLTDTLRYISAHISALTGMYCYKYKLMQQVHMMKDLKHLIYYHFNTGPVSKGPGCGFGVPGQHVWLFFMHGIVPLLECWLGSLLAHQFEGCNSKGIAKTVTKQHVESHYDLELHAAVIIRMISLI
;
A
#
# COMPACT_ATOMS: atom_id res chain seq x y z
N MET A 1 -21.75 -26.72 -74.06
CA MET A 1 -21.44 -25.65 -73.10
C MET A 1 -22.70 -24.82 -72.93
N MET A 2 -23.46 -25.07 -71.85
CA MET A 2 -24.56 -24.19 -71.42
C MET A 2 -24.05 -23.20 -70.37
N PRO A 3 -24.64 -22.00 -70.30
CA PRO A 3 -23.99 -20.83 -69.74
C PRO A 3 -23.91 -20.86 -68.21
N LYS A 4 -22.83 -20.25 -67.71
CA LYS A 4 -22.64 -19.86 -66.31
C LYS A 4 -23.69 -18.82 -65.93
N ASN A 5 -24.20 -18.93 -64.70
CA ASN A 5 -25.20 -18.09 -64.01
C ASN A 5 -26.62 -18.68 -63.98
N VAL A 6 -26.75 -19.84 -63.31
CA VAL A 6 -28.01 -20.18 -62.64
C VAL A 6 -27.99 -19.43 -61.30
N PRO A 7 -28.97 -18.58 -60.99
CA PRO A 7 -29.03 -17.95 -59.67
C PRO A 7 -29.17 -19.07 -58.63
N LEU A 8 -28.27 -19.11 -57.65
CA LEU A 8 -28.43 -19.94 -56.47
C LEU A 8 -29.62 -19.39 -55.69
N VAL A 9 -30.82 -19.87 -56.02
CA VAL A 9 -32.01 -19.62 -55.22
C VAL A 9 -31.76 -20.33 -53.89
N LEU A 10 -31.62 -19.56 -52.80
CA LEU A 10 -31.47 -20.13 -51.48
C LEU A 10 -32.71 -20.95 -51.17
N HIS A 11 -32.56 -22.07 -50.45
CA HIS A 11 -33.69 -22.93 -50.09
C HIS A 11 -34.82 -22.13 -49.41
N GLU A 12 -34.45 -21.10 -48.66
CA GLU A 12 -35.36 -20.15 -48.02
C GLU A 12 -36.19 -19.35 -49.04
N ASP A 13 -35.63 -18.94 -50.18
CA ASP A 13 -36.37 -18.22 -51.23
C ASP A 13 -37.32 -19.14 -52.03
N VAL A 14 -37.08 -20.46 -52.01
CA VAL A 14 -38.01 -21.46 -52.61
C VAL A 14 -39.19 -21.72 -51.68
N ILE A 15 -38.94 -21.75 -50.37
CA ILE A 15 -39.97 -21.95 -49.34
C ILE A 15 -40.80 -20.68 -49.16
N PHE A 16 -40.14 -19.53 -49.08
CA PHE A 16 -40.74 -18.21 -48.92
C PHE A 16 -40.63 -17.46 -50.26
N ARG A 17 -41.55 -17.76 -51.19
CA ARG A 17 -41.66 -17.06 -52.48
C ARG A 17 -41.71 -15.52 -52.31
N PRO A 18 -41.39 -14.72 -53.36
CA PRO A 18 -41.36 -13.27 -53.26
C PRO A 18 -42.68 -12.76 -52.69
N ASN A 19 -42.57 -11.99 -51.61
CA ASN A 19 -43.68 -11.43 -50.85
C ASN A 19 -44.56 -10.58 -51.76
N ASP A 20 -45.57 -11.17 -52.39
CA ASP A 20 -46.72 -10.44 -52.93
C ASP A 20 -47.95 -11.36 -53.00
N VAL A 21 -48.80 -11.14 -51.98
CA VAL A 21 -50.25 -11.09 -52.06
C VAL A 21 -51.00 -12.43 -52.22
N ASP A 22 -51.70 -12.77 -51.13
CA ASP A 22 -52.90 -13.61 -51.02
C ASP A 22 -52.76 -15.10 -51.36
N LYS A 23 -52.27 -15.90 -50.39
CA LYS A 23 -52.76 -17.26 -50.15
C LYS A 23 -52.77 -17.61 -48.66
N ASP A 24 -53.95 -17.41 -48.09
CA ASP A 24 -54.44 -17.85 -46.78
C ASP A 24 -54.44 -19.39 -46.63
N GLU A 25 -53.29 -20.07 -46.80
CA GLU A 25 -53.21 -21.54 -46.69
C GLU A 25 -52.56 -22.02 -45.38
N PHE A 26 -51.93 -21.10 -44.62
CA PHE A 26 -51.32 -21.41 -43.34
C PHE A 26 -51.80 -20.44 -42.26
N GLU A 27 -52.73 -20.92 -41.42
CA GLU A 27 -53.18 -20.22 -40.23
C GLU A 27 -52.56 -20.87 -38.98
N LEU A 28 -52.03 -20.05 -38.08
CA LEU A 28 -51.62 -20.55 -36.77
C LEU A 28 -52.88 -20.99 -35.98
N PRO A 29 -52.81 -22.10 -35.22
CA PRO A 29 -53.92 -22.48 -34.34
C PRO A 29 -54.33 -21.30 -33.44
N GLY A 30 -55.64 -21.12 -33.23
CA GLY A 30 -56.19 -19.96 -32.50
C GLY A 30 -55.71 -19.80 -31.05
N ASP A 31 -55.05 -20.82 -30.50
CA ASP A 31 -54.43 -20.81 -29.17
C ASP A 31 -52.99 -20.27 -29.17
N VAL A 32 -52.44 -19.89 -30.34
CA VAL A 32 -51.05 -19.42 -30.49
C VAL A 32 -50.99 -17.91 -30.40
N GLU A 33 -50.53 -17.42 -29.26
CA GLU A 33 -50.23 -16.01 -29.01
C GLU A 33 -48.70 -15.76 -28.93
N PRO A 34 -48.23 -14.51 -29.14
CA PRO A 34 -46.84 -14.16 -28.89
C PRO A 34 -46.45 -14.44 -27.43
N PHE A 35 -45.28 -15.07 -27.21
CA PHE A 35 -44.83 -15.55 -25.90
C PHE A 35 -44.93 -14.55 -24.73
N LEU A 36 -44.82 -13.25 -25.00
CA LEU A 36 -44.84 -12.18 -23.99
C LEU A 36 -45.93 -11.12 -24.24
N ALA A 37 -47.02 -11.47 -24.94
CA ALA A 37 -48.09 -10.52 -25.28
C ALA A 37 -48.70 -9.78 -24.07
N GLY A 38 -48.71 -10.40 -22.89
CA GLY A 38 -49.19 -9.80 -21.64
C GLY A 38 -48.19 -8.91 -20.91
N GLN A 39 -46.94 -8.78 -21.39
CA GLN A 39 -45.91 -7.94 -20.75
C GLN A 39 -45.57 -6.71 -21.61
N PRO A 40 -45.35 -5.54 -20.99
CA PRO A 40 -44.89 -4.36 -21.72
C PRO A 40 -43.48 -4.59 -22.29
N SER A 41 -43.18 -4.00 -23.44
CA SER A 41 -41.87 -4.12 -24.10
C SER A 41 -40.72 -3.46 -23.31
N GLN A 42 -41.03 -2.51 -22.44
CA GLN A 42 -40.04 -1.78 -21.63
C GLN A 42 -40.61 -1.51 -20.23
N ASN A 43 -39.76 -1.70 -19.22
CA ASN A 43 -40.03 -1.32 -17.83
C ASN A 43 -39.31 -0.02 -17.48
N ASP A 44 -39.76 0.69 -16.45
CA ASP A 44 -39.15 1.95 -15.98
C ASP A 44 -37.64 1.81 -15.68
N LEU A 45 -37.22 0.63 -15.18
CA LEU A 45 -35.82 0.32 -14.84
C LEU A 45 -35.00 -0.26 -16.00
N ALA A 46 -35.59 -0.47 -17.17
CA ALA A 46 -34.89 -1.11 -18.28
C ALA A 46 -33.71 -0.26 -18.78
N ALA A 47 -33.88 1.06 -18.83
CA ALA A 47 -32.82 1.99 -19.23
C ALA A 47 -31.65 1.96 -18.23
N ASP A 48 -31.94 1.98 -16.92
CA ASP A 48 -30.93 1.90 -15.86
C ASP A 48 -30.21 0.56 -15.86
N GLY A 49 -30.94 -0.54 -16.08
CA GLY A 49 -30.36 -1.88 -16.20
C GLY A 49 -29.40 -2.00 -17.40
N ILE A 50 -29.77 -1.45 -18.55
CA ILE A 50 -28.88 -1.36 -19.73
C ILE A 50 -27.69 -0.45 -19.42
N GLY A 51 -27.90 0.65 -18.68
CA GLY A 51 -26.84 1.54 -18.20
C GLY A 51 -25.80 0.81 -17.36
N LEU A 52 -26.25 0.03 -16.36
CA LEU A 52 -25.40 -0.76 -15.46
C LEU A 52 -24.54 -1.79 -16.19
N TRP A 53 -25.02 -2.35 -17.29
CA TRP A 53 -24.22 -3.27 -18.12
C TRP A 53 -22.96 -2.59 -18.69
N ARG A 54 -23.01 -1.29 -18.98
CA ARG A 54 -21.88 -0.55 -19.57
C ARG A 54 -20.95 0.12 -18.55
N VAL A 55 -21.17 -0.07 -17.25
CA VAL A 55 -20.36 0.57 -16.19
C VAL A 55 -19.07 -0.24 -15.94
N PRO A 56 -17.94 0.41 -15.60
CA PRO A 56 -16.73 -0.30 -15.18
C PRO A 56 -16.93 -1.15 -13.92
N ASP A 57 -16.02 -2.11 -13.75
CA ASP A 57 -15.83 -2.82 -12.48
C ASP A 57 -15.64 -1.81 -11.33
N PRO A 58 -16.33 -1.95 -10.18
CA PRO A 58 -17.08 -3.12 -9.70
C PRO A 58 -18.60 -3.11 -9.97
N TYR A 59 -19.13 -2.10 -10.65
CA TYR A 59 -20.57 -1.85 -10.74
C TYR A 59 -21.31 -2.70 -11.79
N SER A 60 -20.57 -3.37 -12.67
CA SER A 60 -21.13 -4.23 -13.73
C SER A 60 -21.67 -5.57 -13.24
N CYS A 61 -21.56 -5.88 -11.93
CA CYS A 61 -21.96 -7.16 -11.36
C CYS A 61 -22.90 -6.95 -10.17
N CYS A 62 -23.98 -7.74 -10.09
CA CYS A 62 -24.93 -7.66 -8.97
C CYS A 62 -24.38 -8.20 -7.64
N SER A 63 -23.40 -9.12 -7.69
CA SER A 63 -22.80 -9.72 -6.50
C SER A 63 -21.32 -10.04 -6.71
N ARG A 64 -20.51 -9.78 -5.68
CA ARG A 64 -19.06 -10.06 -5.62
C ARG A 64 -18.60 -10.30 -4.19
N TRP A 65 -17.39 -10.85 -4.06
CA TRP A 65 -16.74 -11.01 -2.76
C TRP A 65 -16.31 -9.65 -2.18
N THR A 66 -16.39 -9.53 -0.86
CA THR A 66 -15.89 -8.35 -0.16
C THR A 66 -14.37 -8.27 -0.29
N ARG A 67 -13.85 -7.05 -0.43
CA ARG A 67 -12.42 -6.78 -0.57
C ARG A 67 -11.94 -5.92 0.59
N CYS A 68 -10.66 -6.03 0.94
CA CYS A 68 -10.10 -5.12 1.93
C CYS A 68 -10.09 -3.69 1.38
N THR A 69 -10.29 -2.70 2.24
CA THR A 69 -10.32 -1.27 1.84
C THR A 69 -9.03 -0.85 1.12
N GLN A 70 -7.89 -1.35 1.58
CA GLN A 70 -6.57 -1.05 0.99
C GLN A 70 -6.37 -1.61 -0.43
N ASP A 71 -7.14 -2.63 -0.81
CA ASP A 71 -7.05 -3.29 -2.12
C ASP A 71 -7.88 -2.58 -3.20
N ILE A 72 -8.62 -1.53 -2.82
CA ILE A 72 -9.47 -0.75 -3.73
C ILE A 72 -8.73 0.55 -4.10
N PRO A 73 -8.16 0.64 -5.31
CA PRO A 73 -7.42 1.82 -5.71
C PRO A 73 -8.33 2.85 -6.38
N LEU A 74 -8.88 3.77 -5.58
CA LEU A 74 -9.87 4.77 -6.02
C LEU A 74 -9.41 5.65 -7.20
N VAL A 75 -8.11 5.98 -7.25
CA VAL A 75 -7.55 6.90 -8.26
C VAL A 75 -6.82 6.19 -9.40
N LYS A 76 -6.90 4.86 -9.48
CA LYS A 76 -6.16 4.07 -10.47
C LYS A 76 -6.51 4.48 -11.90
N ASN A 77 -7.81 4.57 -12.19
CA ASN A 77 -8.28 4.84 -13.55
C ASN A 77 -7.85 6.23 -14.03
N TRP A 78 -7.78 7.21 -13.13
CA TRP A 78 -7.43 8.60 -13.47
C TRP A 78 -6.05 8.75 -14.09
N TYR A 79 -5.05 7.97 -13.66
CA TYR A 79 -3.69 8.04 -14.21
C TYR A 79 -3.40 6.98 -15.29
N LEU A 80 -4.33 6.03 -15.50
CA LEU A 80 -4.28 5.12 -16.64
C LEU A 80 -4.77 5.81 -17.92
N GLU A 81 -5.67 6.76 -17.77
CA GLU A 81 -6.11 7.64 -18.86
C GLU A 81 -5.04 8.68 -19.21
N HIS A 82 -5.11 9.18 -20.44
CA HIS A 82 -4.22 10.24 -20.89
C HIS A 82 -4.51 11.54 -20.14
N CYS A 83 -3.45 12.20 -19.69
CA CYS A 83 -3.57 13.51 -19.05
C CYS A 83 -4.08 14.54 -20.09
N PRO A 84 -5.06 15.39 -19.75
CA PRO A 84 -5.54 16.42 -20.65
C PRO A 84 -4.43 17.44 -20.99
N PRO A 85 -4.43 18.02 -22.22
CA PRO A 85 -3.32 18.82 -22.72
C PRO A 85 -3.14 20.16 -22.01
N ASP A 86 -4.21 20.75 -21.45
CA ASP A 86 -4.19 22.09 -20.84
C ASP A 86 -3.64 22.11 -19.40
N GLN A 87 -2.84 21.11 -19.02
CA GLN A 87 -2.34 20.95 -17.66
C GLN A 87 -0.89 21.36 -17.48
N THR A 88 -0.56 21.72 -16.24
CA THR A 88 0.81 22.12 -15.91
C THR A 88 1.77 20.93 -16.04
N VAL A 89 3.03 21.21 -16.39
CA VAL A 89 4.10 20.19 -16.51
C VAL A 89 4.23 19.32 -15.25
N LYS A 90 3.96 19.89 -14.07
CA LYS A 90 3.98 19.16 -12.79
C LYS A 90 3.00 17.99 -12.77
N VAL A 91 1.80 18.18 -13.33
CA VAL A 91 0.76 17.13 -13.39
C VAL A 91 1.15 16.07 -14.41
N HIS A 92 1.60 16.45 -15.61
CA HIS A 92 2.06 15.51 -16.63
C HIS A 92 3.19 14.59 -16.13
N VAL A 93 4.20 15.15 -15.45
CA VAL A 93 5.29 14.35 -14.86
C VAL A 93 4.78 13.39 -13.79
N SER A 94 3.81 13.80 -12.99
CA SER A 94 3.21 12.93 -11.97
C SER A 94 2.38 11.80 -12.57
N TYR A 95 1.62 12.04 -13.64
CA TYR A 95 0.94 11.00 -14.43
C TYR A 95 1.94 9.97 -14.95
N GLN A 96 3.02 10.42 -15.60
CA GLN A 96 4.05 9.54 -16.14
C GLN A 96 4.71 8.67 -15.05
N LYS A 97 5.00 9.24 -13.87
CA LYS A 97 5.60 8.51 -12.75
C LYS A 97 4.65 7.48 -12.14
N LEU A 98 3.38 7.83 -11.97
CA LEU A 98 2.37 6.89 -11.46
C LEU A 98 2.14 5.73 -12.45
N LEU A 99 2.07 6.03 -13.74
CA LEU A 99 1.99 5.02 -14.80
C LEU A 99 3.24 4.13 -14.83
N LYS A 100 4.44 4.70 -14.66
CA LYS A 100 5.68 3.93 -14.53
C LYS A 100 5.64 2.99 -13.33
N CYS A 101 5.18 3.45 -12.17
CA CYS A 101 5.01 2.60 -10.99
C CYS A 101 4.02 1.47 -11.24
N PHE A 102 2.89 1.76 -11.88
CA PHE A 102 1.89 0.76 -12.26
C PHE A 102 2.50 -0.30 -13.19
N MET A 103 3.14 0.11 -14.28
CA MET A 103 3.79 -0.80 -15.23
C MET A 103 4.90 -1.64 -14.57
N LEU A 104 5.69 -1.06 -13.68
CA LEU A 104 6.72 -1.80 -12.95
C LEU A 104 6.12 -2.86 -12.00
N ASN A 105 4.94 -2.61 -11.44
CA ASN A 105 4.25 -3.58 -10.61
C ASN A 105 3.68 -4.72 -11.44
N GLU A 106 3.06 -4.42 -12.58
CA GLU A 106 2.55 -5.45 -13.52
C GLU A 106 3.69 -6.31 -14.08
N LEU A 107 4.79 -5.68 -14.52
CA LEU A 107 5.96 -6.39 -15.07
C LEU A 107 6.67 -7.30 -14.06
N LYS A 108 6.65 -6.92 -12.78
CA LYS A 108 7.27 -7.70 -11.69
C LYS A 108 6.28 -8.59 -10.96
N SER A 109 5.02 -8.61 -11.40
CA SER A 109 4.01 -9.50 -10.86
C SER A 109 4.46 -10.94 -11.08
N ARG A 110 4.45 -11.72 -10.02
CA ARG A 110 4.76 -13.15 -10.02
C ARG A 110 3.63 -13.85 -9.30
N LEU A 111 3.29 -15.05 -9.76
CA LEU A 111 2.36 -15.89 -9.03
C LEU A 111 2.87 -16.07 -7.59
N GLU A 112 1.94 -15.92 -6.65
CA GLU A 112 2.23 -16.14 -5.24
C GLU A 112 2.72 -17.57 -5.06
N LYS A 113 3.77 -17.75 -4.27
CA LYS A 113 4.25 -19.09 -3.93
C LYS A 113 3.29 -19.70 -2.91
N ASP A 114 2.92 -20.95 -3.11
CA ASP A 114 2.17 -21.69 -2.12
C ASP A 114 3.02 -21.82 -0.85
N MET A 115 2.55 -21.16 0.21
CA MET A 115 3.19 -21.14 1.52
C MET A 115 2.19 -21.61 2.57
N THR A 116 2.69 -22.22 3.63
CA THR A 116 1.85 -22.59 4.78
C THR A 116 1.28 -21.32 5.42
N ARG A 117 -0.04 -21.28 5.56
CA ARG A 117 -0.74 -20.14 6.18
C ARG A 117 -0.42 -20.09 7.67
N LYS A 118 0.27 -19.03 8.10
CA LYS A 118 0.62 -18.78 9.51
C LYS A 118 -0.18 -17.59 10.03
N ASN A 119 -1.19 -17.86 10.86
CA ASN A 119 -2.00 -16.82 11.49
C ASN A 119 -1.44 -16.48 12.87
N LEU A 120 -0.56 -15.46 12.93
CA LEU A 120 0.11 -15.05 14.16
C LEU A 120 -0.90 -14.73 15.28
N PHE A 121 -1.97 -13.99 14.98
CA PHE A 121 -2.97 -13.64 15.99
C PHE A 121 -3.72 -14.84 16.56
N HIS A 122 -3.97 -15.88 15.75
CA HIS A 122 -4.61 -17.10 16.24
C HIS A 122 -3.70 -17.87 17.20
N GLN A 123 -2.40 -17.91 16.88
CA GLN A 123 -1.38 -18.51 17.76
C GLN A 123 -1.24 -17.72 19.08
N LEU A 124 -1.24 -16.39 18.99
CA LEU A 124 -1.16 -15.51 20.14
C LEU A 124 -2.40 -15.61 21.04
N GLN A 125 -3.60 -15.67 20.45
CA GLN A 125 -4.86 -15.80 21.20
C GLN A 125 -4.97 -17.13 21.96
N ALA A 126 -4.30 -18.19 21.48
CA ALA A 126 -4.24 -19.46 22.20
C ALA A 126 -3.38 -19.39 23.48
N MET A 127 -2.54 -18.36 23.64
CA MET A 127 -1.69 -18.20 24.82
C MET A 127 -2.48 -17.63 26.00
N LYS A 128 -2.25 -18.18 27.20
CA LYS A 128 -2.95 -17.75 28.44
C LYS A 128 -2.77 -16.27 28.80
N PHE A 129 -1.73 -15.61 28.28
CA PHE A 129 -1.41 -14.21 28.58
C PHE A 129 -2.18 -13.19 27.73
N ILE A 130 -2.85 -13.63 26.66
CA ILE A 130 -3.50 -12.73 25.71
C ILE A 130 -5.01 -12.91 25.81
N GLN A 131 -5.71 -11.81 26.07
CA GLN A 131 -7.17 -11.74 26.15
C GLN A 131 -7.72 -10.91 25.00
N THR A 132 -8.93 -11.22 24.56
CA THR A 132 -9.62 -10.49 23.49
C THR A 132 -10.71 -9.61 24.08
N MET A 133 -10.72 -8.32 23.74
CA MET A 133 -11.72 -7.36 24.18
C MET A 133 -12.15 -6.47 23.00
N ARG A 134 -13.35 -5.89 23.08
CA ARG A 134 -13.82 -4.87 22.13
C ARG A 134 -13.54 -3.49 22.72
N LEU A 135 -12.92 -2.63 21.92
CA LEU A 135 -12.45 -1.30 22.32
C LEU A 135 -12.75 -0.30 21.23
N ASP A 136 -12.93 0.96 21.62
CA ASP A 136 -13.00 2.07 20.67
C ASP A 136 -11.64 2.28 19.99
N TRP A 137 -11.66 2.64 18.71
CA TRP A 137 -10.44 2.79 17.91
C TRP A 137 -9.47 3.83 18.49
N VAL A 138 -10.01 4.94 19.03
CA VAL A 138 -9.18 5.99 19.65
C VAL A 138 -8.56 5.51 20.96
N GLU A 139 -9.32 4.76 21.76
CA GLU A 139 -8.81 4.17 23.00
C GLU A 139 -7.68 3.19 22.70
N ALA A 140 -7.88 2.28 21.73
CA ALA A 140 -6.83 1.37 21.28
C ALA A 140 -5.61 2.13 20.73
N GLY A 141 -5.82 3.20 19.97
CA GLY A 141 -4.75 4.05 19.44
C GLY A 141 -3.92 4.73 20.54
N LEU A 142 -4.58 5.25 21.57
CA LEU A 142 -3.93 5.85 22.75
C LEU A 142 -3.14 4.81 23.53
N GLN A 143 -3.69 3.61 23.73
CA GLN A 143 -3.00 2.50 24.38
C GLN A 143 -1.72 2.10 23.62
N VAL A 144 -1.78 1.99 22.29
CA VAL A 144 -0.61 1.69 21.46
C VAL A 144 0.45 2.79 21.59
N CYS A 145 0.05 4.06 21.60
CA CYS A 145 0.99 5.18 21.78
C CYS A 145 1.66 5.14 23.16
N GLN A 146 0.90 4.87 24.22
CA GLN A 146 1.40 4.77 25.59
C GLN A 146 2.35 3.58 25.75
N GLN A 147 1.98 2.41 25.22
CA GLN A 147 2.83 1.22 25.23
C GLN A 147 4.13 1.45 24.46
N GLY A 148 4.04 2.05 23.27
CA GLY A 148 5.21 2.42 22.48
C GLY A 148 6.15 3.39 23.21
N TYR A 149 5.59 4.41 23.85
CA TYR A 149 6.36 5.36 24.68
C TYR A 149 7.06 4.64 25.83
N ASN A 150 6.33 3.81 26.59
CA ASN A 150 6.89 3.07 27.73
C ASN A 150 8.03 2.13 27.29
N VAL A 151 7.84 1.36 26.22
CA VAL A 151 8.87 0.44 25.69
C VAL A 151 10.11 1.19 25.25
N LEU A 152 9.95 2.30 24.51
CA LEU A 152 11.08 3.13 24.10
C LEU A 152 11.79 3.76 25.31
N ASN A 153 11.03 4.24 26.30
CA ASN A 153 11.60 4.85 27.49
C ASN A 153 12.39 3.84 28.33
N LEU A 154 11.93 2.59 28.44
CA LEU A 154 12.67 1.50 29.08
C LEU A 154 14.00 1.20 28.37
N LEU A 155 14.03 1.26 27.03
CA LEU A 155 15.26 1.12 26.24
C LEU A 155 16.20 2.32 26.39
N ILE A 156 15.64 3.52 26.59
CA ILE A 156 16.37 4.78 26.76
C ILE A 156 16.92 4.94 28.18
N HIS A 157 16.24 4.45 29.21
CA HIS A 157 16.58 4.68 30.62
C HIS A 157 18.04 4.29 30.95
N ARG A 158 18.62 3.35 30.21
CA ARG A 158 20.02 2.92 30.36
C ARG A 158 21.05 3.87 29.70
N LYS A 159 20.61 4.92 29.00
CA LYS A 159 21.41 5.76 28.09
C LYS A 159 21.31 7.29 28.31
N ASN A 160 20.77 7.77 29.43
CA ASN A 160 20.73 9.19 29.82
C ASN A 160 20.11 10.16 28.77
N LEU A 161 19.13 9.69 28.00
CA LEU A 161 18.34 10.53 27.08
C LEU A 161 16.92 10.69 27.64
N ASN A 162 16.23 11.76 27.26
CA ASN A 162 14.82 11.97 27.62
C ASN A 162 13.94 11.89 26.36
N LEU A 163 12.77 11.26 26.51
CA LEU A 163 11.76 11.16 25.46
C LEU A 163 10.53 11.95 25.91
N ASP A 164 10.14 12.96 25.13
CA ASP A 164 8.90 13.70 25.38
C ASP A 164 7.67 12.88 24.91
N TYR A 165 6.48 13.13 25.47
CA TYR A 165 5.22 12.49 25.04
C TYR A 165 4.85 12.72 23.56
N ASN A 166 5.41 13.75 22.94
CA ASN A 166 5.31 14.01 21.50
C ASN A 166 6.30 13.18 20.66
N MET A 167 6.97 12.19 21.26
CA MET A 167 8.01 11.35 20.65
C MET A 167 9.15 12.20 20.07
N ASN A 168 9.60 13.18 20.86
CA ASN A 168 10.81 13.95 20.58
C ASN A 168 11.92 13.48 21.52
N LEU A 169 13.03 13.04 20.95
CA LEU A 169 14.19 12.60 21.71
C LEU A 169 15.11 13.80 21.95
N LYS A 170 15.36 14.15 23.21
CA LYS A 170 16.24 15.25 23.61
C LYS A 170 17.33 14.74 24.55
N PRO A 171 18.57 15.26 24.43
CA PRO A 171 19.58 15.00 25.44
C PRO A 171 19.17 15.71 26.75
N ALA A 172 19.19 14.98 27.87
CA ALA A 172 18.85 15.57 29.18
C ALA A 172 19.92 16.56 29.67
N LYS A 173 21.17 16.34 29.26
CA LYS A 173 22.33 17.18 29.55
C LYS A 173 23.27 17.18 28.34
N MET A 174 24.20 18.12 28.31
CA MET A 174 25.29 18.08 27.33
C MET A 174 26.11 16.80 27.56
N LEU A 175 26.13 15.93 26.55
CA LEU A 175 26.77 14.61 26.66
C LEU A 175 28.27 14.72 26.38
N THR A 176 29.08 14.04 27.19
CA THR A 176 30.50 13.85 26.90
C THR A 176 30.69 12.95 25.66
N THR A 177 31.88 12.97 25.05
CA THR A 177 32.18 12.10 23.89
C THR A 177 31.98 10.60 24.16
N LYS A 178 32.25 10.15 25.40
CA LYS A 178 32.00 8.77 25.85
C LYS A 178 30.51 8.47 25.95
N GLU A 179 29.75 9.38 26.53
CA GLU A 179 28.29 9.25 26.63
C GLU A 179 27.64 9.28 25.24
N HIS A 180 28.10 10.14 24.34
CA HIS A 180 27.61 10.21 22.95
C HIS A 180 27.83 8.89 22.19
N LYS A 181 29.02 8.29 22.31
CA LYS A 181 29.31 6.97 21.71
C LYS A 181 28.41 5.87 22.28
N LYS A 182 28.09 5.93 23.58
CA LYS A 182 27.22 4.95 24.26
C LYS A 182 25.73 5.17 23.96
N SER A 183 25.30 6.43 23.82
CA SER A 183 23.90 6.81 23.56
C SER A 183 23.49 6.58 22.11
N HIS A 184 24.45 6.42 21.19
CA HIS A 184 24.18 6.10 19.79
C HIS A 184 23.31 4.84 19.67
N PHE A 185 22.17 4.98 18.98
CA PHE A 185 21.26 3.89 18.69
C PHE A 185 21.41 3.43 17.25
N ARG A 186 21.11 2.15 17.01
CA ARG A 186 21.04 1.62 15.64
C ARG A 186 19.82 2.17 14.91
N ASN A 187 19.88 2.19 13.58
CA ASN A 187 18.79 2.67 12.72
C ASN A 187 17.43 2.03 13.04
N ALA A 188 17.41 0.78 13.51
CA ALA A 188 16.20 0.06 13.91
C ALA A 188 15.40 0.80 15.01
N PHE A 189 16.09 1.26 16.06
CA PHE A 189 15.46 2.01 17.15
C PHE A 189 14.89 3.33 16.64
N HIS A 190 15.68 4.08 15.88
CA HIS A 190 15.23 5.37 15.36
C HIS A 190 14.08 5.23 14.37
N LEU A 191 14.09 4.21 13.50
CA LEU A 191 13.01 3.95 12.58
C LEU A 191 11.71 3.58 13.32
N CYS A 192 11.79 2.68 14.32
CA CYS A 192 10.65 2.34 15.17
C CYS A 192 10.09 3.58 15.90
N HIS A 193 10.97 4.39 16.49
CA HIS A 193 10.60 5.65 17.12
C HIS A 193 9.89 6.61 16.17
N LYS A 194 10.36 6.74 14.91
CA LYS A 194 9.70 7.60 13.93
C LYS A 194 8.35 7.05 13.45
N ILE A 195 8.19 5.73 13.38
CA ILE A 195 6.89 5.09 13.09
C ILE A 195 5.91 5.37 14.23
N LEU A 196 6.33 5.21 15.49
CA LEU A 196 5.47 5.51 16.64
C LEU A 196 5.10 6.99 16.71
N ARG A 197 6.01 7.90 16.34
CA ARG A 197 5.69 9.32 16.18
C ARG A 197 4.63 9.56 15.09
N LEU A 198 4.70 8.85 13.97
CA LEU A 198 3.66 8.92 12.93
C LEU A 198 2.31 8.46 13.48
N THR A 199 2.27 7.30 14.14
CA THR A 199 1.05 6.78 14.76
C THR A 199 0.46 7.77 15.75
N LYS A 200 1.31 8.39 16.60
CA LYS A 200 0.89 9.42 17.55
C LYS A 200 0.24 10.63 16.86
N LEU A 201 0.83 11.14 15.78
CA LEU A 201 0.24 12.25 15.01
C LEU A 201 -1.15 11.91 14.45
N VAL A 202 -1.33 10.69 13.96
CA VAL A 202 -2.61 10.21 13.44
C VAL A 202 -3.65 10.07 14.55
N VAL A 203 -3.28 9.46 15.68
CA VAL A 203 -4.17 9.29 16.83
C VAL A 203 -4.54 10.64 17.43
N ASP A 204 -3.58 11.55 17.59
CA ASP A 204 -3.84 12.90 18.13
C ASP A 204 -4.83 13.69 17.27
N ALA A 205 -4.72 13.58 15.94
CA ALA A 205 -5.69 14.21 15.04
C ALA A 205 -7.12 13.72 15.32
N HIS A 206 -7.30 12.41 15.52
CA HIS A 206 -8.60 11.85 15.89
C HIS A 206 -9.02 12.28 17.30
N VAL A 207 -8.12 12.28 18.28
CA VAL A 207 -8.43 12.76 19.64
C VAL A 207 -8.94 14.21 19.61
N GLN A 208 -8.31 15.10 18.84
CA GLN A 208 -8.76 16.49 18.68
C GLN A 208 -10.16 16.60 18.07
N TYR A 209 -10.50 15.71 17.13
CA TYR A 209 -11.85 15.61 16.59
C TYR A 209 -12.86 15.12 17.64
N TRP A 210 -12.51 14.11 18.44
CA TRP A 210 -13.37 13.59 19.50
C TRP A 210 -13.59 14.58 20.66
N LEU A 211 -12.57 15.39 20.97
CA LEU A 211 -12.68 16.52 21.90
C LEU A 211 -13.51 17.69 21.35
N ARG A 212 -14.00 17.59 20.10
CA ARG A 212 -14.77 18.63 19.38
C ARG A 212 -14.02 19.95 19.21
N ASN A 213 -12.69 19.91 19.22
CA ASN A 213 -11.85 21.08 18.93
C ASN A 213 -11.70 21.33 17.42
N VAL A 214 -11.97 20.29 16.60
CA VAL A 214 -11.69 20.26 15.16
C VAL A 214 -12.89 19.62 14.44
N ASP A 215 -13.29 20.20 13.30
CA ASP A 215 -14.37 19.68 12.47
C ASP A 215 -13.97 18.43 11.68
N ALA A 216 -14.95 17.65 11.22
CA ALA A 216 -14.71 16.46 10.39
C ALA A 216 -13.91 16.77 9.10
N PHE A 217 -14.20 17.89 8.44
CA PHE A 217 -13.46 18.33 7.25
C PHE A 217 -12.00 18.68 7.58
N GLN A 218 -11.77 19.33 8.72
CA GLN A 218 -10.43 19.66 9.17
C GLN A 218 -9.65 18.41 9.58
N LEU A 219 -10.30 17.41 10.19
CA LEU A 219 -9.70 16.11 10.48
C LEU A 219 -9.23 15.41 9.19
N THR A 220 -10.09 15.34 8.17
CA THR A 220 -9.73 14.67 6.91
C THR A 220 -8.61 15.39 6.16
N ASP A 221 -8.63 16.73 6.13
CA ASP A 221 -7.52 17.52 5.57
C ASP A 221 -6.22 17.32 6.36
N THR A 222 -6.30 17.23 7.70
CA THR A 222 -5.16 16.94 8.59
C THR A 222 -4.58 15.55 8.32
N LEU A 223 -5.41 14.52 8.19
CA LEU A 223 -4.96 13.15 7.90
C LEU A 223 -4.29 13.05 6.52
N ARG A 224 -4.83 13.74 5.53
CA ARG A 224 -4.20 13.87 4.21
C ARG A 224 -2.87 14.62 4.31
N TYR A 225 -2.83 15.73 5.05
CA TYR A 225 -1.62 16.52 5.23
C TYR A 225 -0.52 15.69 5.90
N ILE A 226 -0.84 14.98 6.98
CA ILE A 226 0.06 14.04 7.65
C ILE A 226 0.61 13.05 6.62
N SER A 227 -0.28 12.38 5.86
CA SER A 227 0.12 11.38 4.87
C SER A 227 0.99 11.94 3.73
N ALA A 228 0.75 13.18 3.28
CA ALA A 228 1.54 13.81 2.23
C ALA A 228 2.90 14.33 2.71
N HIS A 229 3.00 14.70 3.99
CA HIS A 229 4.16 15.37 4.58
C HIS A 229 4.88 14.55 5.66
N ILE A 230 4.70 13.22 5.68
CA ILE A 230 5.37 12.32 6.64
C ILE A 230 6.88 12.55 6.68
N SER A 231 7.52 12.78 5.55
CA SER A 231 8.98 13.01 5.49
C SER A 231 9.41 14.20 6.32
N ALA A 232 8.69 15.32 6.26
CA ALA A 232 8.97 16.52 7.04
C ALA A 232 8.55 16.36 8.51
N LEU A 233 7.41 15.73 8.78
CA LEU A 233 6.86 15.60 10.13
C LEU A 233 7.62 14.58 11.00
N THR A 234 8.15 13.52 10.39
CA THR A 234 8.82 12.44 11.13
C THR A 234 10.32 12.42 10.91
N GLY A 235 10.81 12.68 9.70
CA GLY A 235 12.22 12.46 9.34
C GLY A 235 12.61 10.98 9.24
N MET A 236 11.67 10.07 8.89
CA MET A 236 11.97 8.64 8.70
C MET A 236 13.04 8.37 7.63
N TYR A 237 13.13 9.24 6.62
CA TYR A 237 14.06 9.07 5.49
C TYR A 237 15.53 9.07 5.91
N CYS A 238 15.88 9.71 7.03
CA CYS A 238 17.25 9.71 7.57
C CYS A 238 17.73 8.31 7.97
N TYR A 239 16.80 7.43 8.40
CA TYR A 239 17.13 6.09 8.89
C TYR A 239 16.87 5.00 7.85
N LYS A 240 16.02 5.26 6.87
CA LYS A 240 15.80 4.38 5.71
C LYS A 240 15.50 5.20 4.46
N TYR A 241 16.54 5.46 3.66
CA TYR A 241 16.42 6.32 2.49
C TYR A 241 15.49 5.77 1.39
N LYS A 242 15.34 4.44 1.27
CA LYS A 242 14.43 3.83 0.27
C LYS A 242 12.97 4.29 0.41
N LEU A 243 12.57 4.78 1.59
CA LEU A 243 11.28 5.43 1.86
C LEU A 243 11.01 6.64 0.95
N MET A 244 12.05 7.23 0.36
CA MET A 244 11.88 8.28 -0.63
C MET A 244 11.00 7.84 -1.81
N GLN A 245 10.96 6.55 -2.17
CA GLN A 245 10.04 6.07 -3.22
C GLN A 245 8.58 6.39 -2.89
N GLN A 246 8.15 6.11 -1.66
CA GLN A 246 6.79 6.43 -1.18
C GLN A 246 6.57 7.94 -1.09
N VAL A 247 7.55 8.71 -0.61
CA VAL A 247 7.44 10.17 -0.49
C VAL A 247 7.26 10.83 -1.87
N HIS A 248 7.97 10.35 -2.90
CA HIS A 248 7.78 10.84 -4.26
C HIS A 248 6.40 10.45 -4.81
N MET A 249 5.97 9.20 -4.62
CA MET A 249 4.63 8.74 -5.01
C MET A 249 3.52 9.57 -4.34
N MET A 250 3.69 9.93 -3.07
CA MET A 250 2.77 10.82 -2.36
C MET A 250 2.68 12.22 -2.97
N LYS A 251 3.79 12.78 -3.42
CA LYS A 251 3.79 14.08 -4.13
C LYS A 251 3.06 13.96 -5.47
N ASP A 252 3.26 12.86 -6.18
CA ASP A 252 2.62 12.63 -7.47
C ASP A 252 1.09 12.42 -7.32
N LEU A 253 0.66 11.63 -6.33
CA LEU A 253 -0.76 11.49 -5.97
C LEU A 253 -1.38 12.83 -5.55
N LYS A 254 -0.64 13.66 -4.81
CA LYS A 254 -1.11 14.99 -4.43
C LYS A 254 -1.38 15.88 -5.64
N HIS A 255 -0.51 15.86 -6.66
CA HIS A 255 -0.73 16.64 -7.88
C HIS A 255 -1.93 16.12 -8.67
N LEU A 256 -2.08 14.80 -8.79
CA LEU A 256 -3.22 14.16 -9.44
C LEU A 256 -4.54 14.58 -8.78
N ILE A 257 -4.63 14.42 -7.45
CA ILE A 257 -5.85 14.71 -6.68
C ILE A 257 -6.20 16.20 -6.74
N TYR A 258 -5.23 17.09 -6.54
CA TYR A 258 -5.52 18.54 -6.53
C TYR A 258 -5.92 19.09 -7.89
N TYR A 259 -5.42 18.51 -8.98
CA TYR A 259 -5.86 18.92 -10.30
C TYR A 259 -7.36 18.63 -10.47
N HIS A 260 -7.79 17.40 -10.18
CA HIS A 260 -9.21 17.03 -10.26
C HIS A 260 -10.08 17.80 -9.25
N PHE A 261 -9.58 17.99 -8.02
CA PHE A 261 -10.33 18.62 -6.94
C PHE A 261 -10.49 20.15 -7.10
N ASN A 262 -9.45 20.85 -7.56
CA ASN A 262 -9.48 22.32 -7.69
C ASN A 262 -10.03 22.78 -9.06
N THR A 263 -11.03 22.06 -9.60
CA THR A 263 -11.67 22.40 -10.87
C THR A 263 -12.98 23.16 -10.60
N GLY A 264 -13.31 24.14 -11.45
CA GLY A 264 -14.55 24.92 -11.34
C GLY A 264 -14.48 26.02 -10.27
N PRO A 265 -15.48 26.16 -9.38
CA PRO A 265 -15.53 27.24 -8.38
C PRO A 265 -14.58 27.03 -7.20
N VAL A 266 -13.97 25.83 -7.07
CA VAL A 266 -13.08 25.49 -5.97
C VAL A 266 -11.70 26.10 -6.20
N SER A 267 -11.33 27.06 -5.36
CA SER A 267 -10.05 27.75 -5.43
C SER A 267 -8.90 26.92 -4.84
N LYS A 268 -7.66 27.35 -5.11
CA LYS A 268 -6.45 26.77 -4.51
C LYS A 268 -6.40 27.12 -3.03
N GLY A 269 -6.77 26.18 -2.16
CA GLY A 269 -6.74 26.36 -0.71
C GLY A 269 -6.59 25.05 0.07
N PRO A 270 -6.41 25.14 1.40
CA PRO A 270 -6.61 24.00 2.29
C PRO A 270 -8.09 23.55 2.25
N GLY A 271 -8.37 22.28 2.53
CA GLY A 271 -9.74 21.73 2.50
C GLY A 271 -9.96 20.53 1.58
N CYS A 272 -8.91 19.99 0.97
CA CYS A 272 -9.00 18.73 0.23
C CYS A 272 -8.98 17.56 1.24
N GLY A 273 -10.12 17.03 1.66
CA GLY A 273 -10.18 15.89 2.61
C GLY A 273 -9.79 14.52 2.01
N PHE A 274 -9.43 14.44 0.73
CA PHE A 274 -9.22 13.16 0.04
C PHE A 274 -7.83 12.55 0.31
N GLY A 275 -7.72 11.84 1.44
CA GLY A 275 -6.46 11.24 1.93
C GLY A 275 -6.29 9.73 1.73
N VAL A 276 -7.34 9.01 1.34
CA VAL A 276 -7.37 7.53 1.27
C VAL A 276 -6.25 6.95 0.38
N PRO A 277 -6.01 7.45 -0.86
CA PRO A 277 -4.92 6.92 -1.68
C PRO A 277 -3.54 7.05 -1.00
N GLY A 278 -3.36 8.13 -0.24
CA GLY A 278 -2.13 8.36 0.51
C GLY A 278 -1.94 7.38 1.66
N GLN A 279 -3.00 7.09 2.40
CA GLN A 279 -2.99 6.10 3.47
C GLN A 279 -2.62 4.71 2.95
N HIS A 280 -3.14 4.31 1.78
CA HIS A 280 -2.80 3.02 1.16
C HIS A 280 -1.29 2.89 0.88
N VAL A 281 -0.64 3.94 0.35
CA VAL A 281 0.82 3.94 0.12
C VAL A 281 1.60 3.64 1.41
N TRP A 282 1.17 4.21 2.54
CA TRP A 282 1.81 4.00 3.82
C TRP A 282 1.50 2.63 4.45
N LEU A 283 0.29 2.10 4.25
CA LEU A 283 -0.05 0.74 4.65
C LEU A 283 0.80 -0.30 3.90
N PHE A 284 0.97 -0.15 2.58
CA PHE A 284 1.86 -1.04 1.81
C PHE A 284 3.33 -0.90 2.21
N PHE A 285 3.76 0.31 2.58
CA PHE A 285 5.08 0.50 3.18
C PHE A 285 5.21 -0.26 4.50
N MET A 286 4.18 -0.20 5.37
CA MET A 286 4.17 -0.90 6.64
C MET A 286 4.22 -2.42 6.42
N HIS A 287 3.46 -2.96 5.47
CA HIS A 287 3.50 -4.38 5.10
C HIS A 287 4.93 -4.85 4.76
N GLY A 288 5.71 -4.05 4.03
CA GLY A 288 7.09 -4.39 3.69
C GLY A 288 8.13 -4.12 4.79
N ILE A 289 7.87 -3.19 5.72
CA ILE A 289 8.84 -2.82 6.76
C ILE A 289 8.72 -3.67 8.02
N VAL A 290 7.53 -4.18 8.35
CA VAL A 290 7.27 -4.98 9.55
C VAL A 290 8.25 -6.16 9.69
N PRO A 291 8.42 -7.07 8.72
CA PRO A 291 9.33 -8.21 8.88
C PRO A 291 10.81 -7.79 9.03
N LEU A 292 11.22 -6.69 8.38
CA LEU A 292 12.58 -6.15 8.54
C LEU A 292 12.76 -5.56 9.93
N LEU A 293 11.78 -4.84 10.44
CA LEU A 293 11.83 -4.19 11.73
C LEU A 293 11.79 -5.23 12.85
N GLU A 294 10.98 -6.29 12.73
CA GLU A 294 10.96 -7.43 13.65
C GLU A 294 12.34 -8.09 13.75
N CYS A 295 12.99 -8.38 12.62
CA CYS A 295 14.33 -8.95 12.61
C CYS A 295 15.35 -8.03 13.29
N TRP A 296 15.32 -6.74 12.98
CA TRP A 296 16.27 -5.78 13.53
C TRP A 296 16.04 -5.49 15.02
N LEU A 297 14.78 -5.39 15.46
CA LEU A 297 14.43 -5.21 16.87
C LEU A 297 14.71 -6.48 17.66
N GLY A 298 14.41 -7.67 17.12
CA GLY A 298 14.76 -8.94 17.73
C GLY A 298 16.27 -9.06 17.96
N SER A 299 17.07 -8.71 16.95
CA SER A 299 18.53 -8.68 17.07
C SER A 299 19.02 -7.64 18.10
N LEU A 300 18.37 -6.47 18.15
CA LEU A 300 18.70 -5.42 19.12
C LEU A 300 18.41 -5.87 20.55
N LEU A 301 17.28 -6.52 20.78
CA LEU A 301 16.85 -7.00 22.09
C LEU A 301 17.70 -8.18 22.54
N ALA A 302 17.95 -9.17 21.68
CA ALA A 302 18.83 -10.30 21.99
C ALA A 302 20.20 -9.80 22.45
N HIS A 303 20.81 -8.89 21.70
CA HIS A 303 22.10 -8.30 22.07
C HIS A 303 22.05 -7.47 23.37
N GLN A 304 20.91 -6.88 23.72
CA GLN A 304 20.74 -6.10 24.94
C GLN A 304 20.59 -6.98 26.19
N PHE A 305 19.96 -8.15 26.07
CA PHE A 305 19.69 -9.06 27.18
C PHE A 305 20.71 -10.19 27.29
N GLU A 306 21.11 -10.80 26.18
CA GLU A 306 22.05 -11.92 26.11
C GLU A 306 23.50 -11.46 25.93
N GLY A 307 23.73 -10.23 25.45
CA GLY A 307 25.05 -9.66 25.21
C GLY A 307 25.62 -9.96 23.82
N CYS A 308 26.87 -9.55 23.55
CA CYS A 308 27.55 -9.80 22.27
C CYS A 308 28.38 -11.08 22.32
N ASN A 309 28.19 -11.98 21.35
CA ASN A 309 29.11 -13.08 21.11
C ASN A 309 30.32 -12.59 20.30
N SER A 310 31.42 -12.26 20.99
CA SER A 310 32.62 -11.65 20.39
C SER A 310 33.42 -12.57 19.45
N LYS A 311 33.31 -13.90 19.60
CA LYS A 311 34.06 -14.91 18.83
C LYS A 311 33.18 -15.90 18.05
N GLY A 312 31.85 -15.75 18.10
CA GLY A 312 30.92 -16.76 17.57
C GLY A 312 30.67 -16.69 16.06
N ILE A 313 31.05 -15.58 15.40
CA ILE A 313 30.79 -15.38 13.97
C ILE A 313 32.12 -15.08 13.28
N ALA A 314 32.50 -15.95 12.33
CA ALA A 314 33.63 -15.70 11.46
C ALA A 314 33.35 -14.44 10.61
N LYS A 315 34.29 -13.48 10.65
CA LYS A 315 34.15 -12.24 9.88
C LYS A 315 34.48 -12.53 8.42
N THR A 316 33.59 -12.15 7.51
CA THR A 316 33.87 -12.20 6.07
C THR A 316 34.99 -11.23 5.71
N VAL A 317 35.91 -11.66 4.85
CA VAL A 317 36.98 -10.80 4.33
C VAL A 317 36.36 -9.73 3.44
N THR A 318 36.37 -8.49 3.93
CA THR A 318 35.93 -7.33 3.17
C THR A 318 37.11 -6.70 2.45
N LYS A 319 36.85 -5.80 1.51
CA LYS A 319 37.87 -5.10 0.71
C LYS A 319 39.04 -4.54 1.55
N GLN A 320 38.75 -4.04 2.75
CA GLN A 320 39.74 -3.48 3.67
C GLN A 320 40.77 -4.51 4.17
N HIS A 321 40.39 -5.79 4.27
CA HIS A 321 41.20 -6.84 4.89
C HIS A 321 41.75 -7.84 3.89
N VAL A 322 41.56 -7.63 2.58
CA VAL A 322 41.97 -8.58 1.53
C VAL A 322 43.48 -8.82 1.57
N GLU A 323 44.28 -7.75 1.59
CA GLU A 323 45.76 -7.85 1.62
C GLU A 323 46.25 -8.48 2.92
N SER A 324 45.74 -8.02 4.06
CA SER A 324 46.11 -8.61 5.36
C SER A 324 45.73 -10.08 5.49
N HIS A 325 44.62 -10.50 4.88
CA HIS A 325 44.19 -11.88 4.88
C HIS A 325 45.05 -12.73 3.94
N TYR A 326 45.40 -12.19 2.78
CA TYR A 326 46.32 -12.81 1.83
C TYR A 326 47.70 -13.08 2.45
N ASP A 327 48.29 -12.09 3.14
CA ASP A 327 49.57 -12.26 3.83
C ASP A 327 49.49 -13.32 4.92
N LEU A 328 48.38 -13.36 5.66
CA LEU A 328 48.15 -14.34 6.73
C LEU A 328 48.02 -15.76 6.18
N GLU A 329 47.29 -15.93 5.07
CA GLU A 329 47.18 -17.21 4.36
C GLU A 329 48.50 -17.64 3.72
N LEU A 330 49.22 -16.72 3.10
CA LEU A 330 50.52 -16.98 2.48
C LEU A 330 51.54 -17.42 3.53
N HIS A 331 51.63 -16.71 4.65
CA HIS A 331 52.52 -17.04 5.75
C HIS A 331 52.16 -18.41 6.36
N ALA A 332 50.87 -18.68 6.57
CA ALA A 332 50.42 -19.99 7.05
C ALA A 332 50.78 -21.12 6.06
N ALA A 333 50.59 -20.92 4.76
CA ALA A 333 50.94 -21.89 3.73
C ALA A 333 52.44 -22.17 3.66
N VAL A 334 53.28 -21.14 3.79
CA VAL A 334 54.74 -21.29 3.84
C VAL A 334 55.17 -22.09 5.07
N ILE A 335 54.64 -21.77 6.26
CA ILE A 335 54.95 -22.51 7.49
C ILE A 335 54.56 -23.99 7.35
N ILE A 336 53.35 -24.29 6.87
CA ILE A 336 52.89 -25.66 6.66
C ILE A 336 53.84 -26.40 5.73
N ARG A 337 54.28 -25.74 4.65
CA ARG A 337 55.21 -26.33 3.69
C ARG A 337 56.60 -26.57 4.26
N MET A 338 57.12 -25.65 5.08
CA MET A 338 58.41 -25.84 5.76
C MET A 338 58.35 -27.00 6.74
N ILE A 339 57.28 -27.11 7.54
CA ILE A 339 57.07 -28.23 8.48
C ILE A 339 56.97 -29.56 7.74
N SER A 340 56.38 -29.60 6.53
CA SER A 340 56.28 -30.83 5.75
C SER A 340 57.57 -31.27 5.04
N LEU A 341 58.55 -30.37 4.94
CA LEU A 341 59.84 -30.62 4.29
C LEU A 341 60.95 -31.05 5.27
N ILE A 342 60.75 -30.78 6.55
CA ILE A 342 61.55 -31.27 7.68
C ILE A 342 60.93 -32.60 8.14
#